data_AF-A0A7M5VBW9-F1
#
_entry.id   AF-A0A7M5VBW9-F1
#
_cell.length_a   1.000
_cell.length_b   1.000
_cell.length_c   1.000
_cell.angle_alpha   90.00
_cell.angle_beta   90.00
_cell.angle_gamma   90.00
#
_symmetry.space_group_name_H-M   'P 1'
#
loop_
_entity.id
_entity.type
_entity.pdbx_description
1 polymer ?
#
loop_
_entity_poly.entity_id
_entity_poly.type
_entity_poly.pdbx_seq_one_letter_code
_entity_poly.pdbx_strand_id
1 'polypeptide(L)'
;MRQKKLYAIFLKYLRLVHGGKRSVVLADILRFTTGSEEEPLLGYGIHPTLKILPVLSSFLPTSNTCINQLQLYTETMTIPLLKENELFSKFDVSFLHREFGLA
;
A
#
# COMPACT_ATOMS: atom_id res chain seq x y z
N MET A 1 -2.83 10.51 15.85
CA MET A 1 -1.60 9.73 16.09
C MET A 1 -1.54 8.43 15.28
N ARG A 2 -2.59 7.61 15.29
CA ARG A 2 -2.67 6.29 14.63
C ARG A 2 -2.24 6.29 13.15
N GLN A 3 -2.89 7.12 12.33
CA GLN A 3 -2.56 7.26 10.90
C GLN A 3 -1.11 7.72 10.64
N LYS A 4 -0.57 8.63 11.48
CA LYS A 4 0.83 9.09 11.34
C LYS A 4 1.84 7.95 11.56
N LYS A 5 1.54 7.04 12.50
CA LYS A 5 2.38 5.87 12.76
C LYS A 5 2.42 4.93 11.56
N LEU A 6 1.26 4.57 11.01
CA LEU A 6 1.19 3.71 9.82
C LEU A 6 1.84 4.38 8.60
N TYR A 7 1.64 5.69 8.42
CA TYR A 7 2.31 6.44 7.36
C TYR A 7 3.83 6.38 7.46
N ALA A 8 4.39 6.57 8.65
CA ALA A 8 5.84 6.46 8.87
C ALA A 8 6.37 5.04 8.59
N ILE A 9 5.62 4.01 8.99
CA ILE A 9 5.92 2.61 8.68
C ILE A 9 5.89 2.36 7.17
N PHE A 10 4.90 2.91 6.47
CA PHE A 10 4.79 2.78 5.02
C PHE A 10 5.93 3.49 4.27
N LEU A 11 6.34 4.69 4.70
CA LEU A 11 7.52 5.36 4.15
C LEU A 11 8.80 4.54 4.38
N LYS A 12 8.93 3.89 5.54
CA LYS A 12 10.05 2.96 5.80
C LYS A 12 10.01 1.77 4.85
N TYR A 13 8.83 1.19 4.64
CA TYR A 13 8.64 0.10 3.67
C TYR A 13 9.07 0.51 2.26
N LEU A 14 8.63 1.67 1.77
CA LEU A 14 9.01 2.18 0.45
C LEU A 14 10.54 2.35 0.29
N ARG A 15 11.24 2.80 1.33
CA ARG A 15 12.70 2.89 1.32
C ARG A 15 13.36 1.51 1.25
N LEU A 16 12.81 0.51 1.93
CA LEU A 16 13.30 -0.87 1.87
C LEU A 16 13.06 -1.51 0.51
N VAL A 17 11.90 -1.26 -0.11
CA VAL A 17 11.58 -1.65 -1.49
C VAL A 17 12.57 -1.02 -2.47
N HIS A 18 12.75 0.31 -2.40
CA HIS A 18 13.70 1.03 -3.24
C HIS A 18 15.15 0.51 -3.07
N GLY A 19 15.54 0.15 -1.85
CA GLY A 19 16.85 -0.43 -1.56
C GLY A 19 17.01 -1.93 -1.87
N GLY A 20 16.03 -2.57 -2.52
CA GLY A 20 16.07 -3.99 -2.87
C GLY A 20 16.04 -4.94 -1.67
N LYS A 21 15.54 -4.49 -0.51
CA LYS A 21 15.44 -5.29 0.72
C LYS A 21 14.10 -6.03 0.84
N ARG A 22 13.19 -5.84 -0.12
CA ARG A 22 11.92 -6.57 -0.28
C ARG A 22 11.87 -7.18 -1.69
N SER A 23 11.01 -8.17 -1.87
CA SER A 23 10.77 -8.80 -3.18
C SER A 23 9.90 -7.94 -4.11
N VAL A 24 9.13 -7.01 -3.55
CA VAL A 24 8.36 -5.99 -4.29
C VAL A 24 9.30 -4.94 -4.88
N VAL A 25 9.01 -4.47 -6.10
CA VAL A 25 9.65 -3.27 -6.68
C VAL A 25 8.67 -2.08 -6.72
N LEU A 26 9.17 -0.85 -6.90
CA LEU A 26 8.31 0.35 -6.94
C LEU A 26 7.23 0.27 -8.04
N ALA A 27 7.56 -0.36 -9.18
CA ALA A 27 6.61 -0.58 -10.28
C ALA A 27 5.41 -1.47 -9.87
N ASP A 28 5.60 -2.46 -8.99
CA ASP A 28 4.51 -3.28 -8.47
C ASP A 28 3.52 -2.45 -7.64
N ILE A 29 4.04 -1.53 -6.81
CA ILE A 29 3.22 -0.62 -5.99
C ILE A 29 2.48 0.37 -6.89
N LEU A 30 3.14 0.88 -7.93
CA LEU A 30 2.53 1.80 -8.89
C LEU A 30 1.42 1.11 -9.67
N ARG A 31 1.65 -0.11 -10.14
CA ARG A 31 0.65 -0.94 -10.83
C ARG A 31 -0.53 -1.23 -9.92
N PHE A 32 -0.26 -1.61 -8.68
CA PHE A 32 -1.31 -1.84 -7.69
C PHE A 32 -2.17 -0.60 -7.46
N THR A 33 -1.55 0.58 -7.41
CA THR A 33 -2.24 1.84 -7.08
C THR A 33 -2.95 2.46 -8.28
N THR A 34 -2.36 2.39 -9.47
CA THR A 34 -2.74 3.17 -10.66
C THR A 34 -3.10 2.31 -11.87
N GLY A 35 -2.85 1.01 -11.82
CA GLY A 35 -2.97 0.10 -12.96
C GLY A 35 -1.80 0.16 -13.95
N SER A 36 -0.81 1.03 -13.74
CA SER A 36 0.38 1.19 -14.59
C SER A 36 1.68 0.97 -13.82
N GLU A 37 2.67 0.34 -14.45
CA GLU A 37 4.01 0.16 -13.89
C GLU A 37 4.90 1.42 -14.03
N GLU A 38 4.46 2.39 -14.83
CA GLU A 38 5.18 3.64 -15.11
C GLU A 38 4.28 4.87 -14.91
N GLU A 39 4.91 5.99 -14.55
CA GLU A 39 4.24 7.29 -14.53
C GLU A 39 3.98 7.79 -15.97
N PRO A 40 2.79 8.34 -16.27
CA PRO A 40 2.52 8.89 -17.60
C PRO A 40 3.48 10.03 -17.96
N LEU A 41 3.85 10.15 -19.24
CA LEU A 41 4.78 11.19 -19.72
C LEU A 41 4.35 12.63 -19.39
N LEU A 42 3.05 12.88 -19.31
CA LEU A 42 2.47 14.19 -18.95
C LEU A 42 2.07 14.27 -17.46
N GLY A 43 2.45 13.28 -16.67
CA GLY A 43 2.00 13.11 -15.28
C GLY A 43 0.55 12.61 -15.17
N TYR A 44 0.08 12.48 -13.94
CA TYR A 44 -1.25 11.99 -13.64
C TYR A 44 -2.32 13.09 -13.72
N GLY A 45 -3.38 12.86 -14.50
CA GLY A 45 -4.58 13.72 -14.48
C GLY A 45 -5.35 13.65 -13.16
N ILE A 46 -5.36 12.48 -12.51
CA ILE A 46 -5.81 12.29 -11.13
C ILE A 46 -4.59 11.85 -10.32
N HIS A 47 -4.08 12.72 -9.45
CA HIS A 47 -2.90 12.41 -8.66
C HIS A 47 -3.11 11.18 -7.77
N PRO A 48 -2.10 10.29 -7.65
CA PRO A 48 -2.16 9.19 -6.72
C PRO A 48 -2.35 9.67 -5.28
N THR A 49 -3.26 9.02 -4.54
CA THR A 49 -3.58 9.37 -3.16
C THR A 49 -3.44 8.18 -2.22
N LEU A 50 -3.07 8.47 -0.96
CA LEU A 50 -3.00 7.49 0.10
C LEU A 50 -4.09 7.77 1.13
N LYS A 51 -4.97 6.79 1.37
CA LYS A 51 -6.03 6.85 2.37
C LYS A 51 -5.77 5.83 3.47
N ILE A 52 -5.78 6.28 4.73
CA ILE A 52 -5.62 5.40 5.89
C ILE A 52 -6.97 5.23 6.59
N LEU A 53 -7.45 4.00 6.67
CA LEU A 53 -8.74 3.61 7.23
C LEU A 53 -8.57 2.70 8.45
N PRO A 54 -9.53 2.65 9.39
CA PRO A 54 -9.56 1.60 10.41
C PRO A 54 -9.72 0.22 9.76
N VAL A 55 -9.03 -0.79 10.29
CA VAL A 55 -9.15 -2.17 9.81
C VAL A 55 -10.58 -2.71 10.03
N LEU A 56 -11.13 -3.36 9.00
CA LEU A 56 -12.43 -4.01 9.06
C LEU A 56 -12.29 -5.52 9.25
N SER A 57 -11.54 -6.17 8.36
CA SER A 57 -11.33 -7.63 8.36
C SER A 57 -9.86 -8.04 8.22
N SER A 58 -9.08 -7.31 7.43
CA SER A 58 -7.65 -7.59 7.24
C SER A 58 -6.82 -6.32 7.04
N PHE A 59 -5.53 -6.41 7.34
CA PHE A 59 -4.54 -5.35 7.09
C PHE A 59 -3.95 -5.37 5.68
N LEU A 60 -4.52 -6.13 4.75
CA LEU A 60 -4.07 -6.15 3.36
C LEU A 60 -4.40 -4.81 2.69
N PRO A 61 -3.43 -4.11 2.10
CA PRO A 61 -3.72 -2.96 1.24
C PRO A 61 -4.77 -3.29 0.17
N THR A 62 -5.56 -2.29 -0.17
CA THR A 62 -6.48 -2.31 -1.32
C THR A 62 -6.28 -1.04 -2.14
N SER A 63 -6.78 -1.02 -3.37
CA SER A 63 -6.69 0.16 -4.22
C SER A 63 -7.96 0.38 -5.04
N ASN A 64 -8.16 1.63 -5.46
CA ASN A 64 -9.08 1.99 -6.51
C ASN A 64 -8.27 2.65 -7.63
N THR A 65 -7.95 1.86 -8.65
CA THR A 65 -7.11 2.28 -9.78
C THR A 65 -7.80 3.32 -10.66
N CYS A 66 -9.13 3.35 -10.71
CA CYS A 66 -9.87 4.38 -11.46
C CYS A 66 -9.64 5.80 -10.92
N ILE A 67 -9.19 5.93 -9.67
CA ILE A 67 -8.89 7.21 -9.02
C ILE A 67 -7.48 7.26 -8.40
N ASN A 68 -6.60 6.34 -8.79
CA ASN A 68 -5.23 6.22 -8.29
C ASN A 68 -5.12 6.24 -6.74
N GLN A 69 -6.05 5.59 -6.04
CA GLN A 69 -6.08 5.64 -4.57
C GLN A 69 -5.61 4.34 -3.95
N LEU A 70 -4.52 4.40 -3.17
CA LEU A 70 -4.07 3.34 -2.28
C LEU A 70 -4.75 3.46 -0.92
N GLN A 71 -5.29 2.36 -0.41
CA GLN A 71 -5.90 2.28 0.91
C GLN A 71 -5.07 1.37 1.82
N LEU A 72 -4.67 1.90 2.97
CA LEU A 72 -3.99 1.16 4.04
C LEU A 72 -4.87 1.12 5.29
N TYR A 73 -4.71 0.07 6.09
CA TYR A 73 -5.54 -0.15 7.27
C TYR A 73 -4.72 0.00 8.56
N THR A 74 -5.28 0.72 9.53
CA THR A 74 -4.70 0.99 10.86
C THR A 74 -5.56 0.34 11.94
N GLU A 75 -5.04 0.31 13.17
CA GLU A 75 -5.72 -0.23 14.34
C GLU A 75 -7.07 0.42 14.67
N THR A 76 -8.00 -0.37 15.21
CA THR A 76 -9.26 0.10 15.80
C THR A 76 -9.12 0.22 17.33
N MET A 77 -10.23 0.42 18.06
CA MET A 77 -10.18 0.39 19.53
C MET A 77 -9.99 -1.03 20.08
N THR A 78 -10.37 -2.05 19.31
CA THR A 78 -10.37 -3.46 19.73
C THR A 78 -9.29 -4.28 19.03
N ILE A 79 -8.87 -3.86 17.82
CA ILE A 79 -7.88 -4.58 17.01
C ILE A 79 -6.59 -3.75 17.00
N PRO A 80 -5.49 -4.21 17.63
CA PRO A 80 -4.23 -3.50 17.64
C PRO A 80 -3.55 -3.53 16.26
N LEU A 81 -2.61 -2.62 16.04
CA LEU A 81 -1.81 -2.60 14.83
C LEU A 81 -0.84 -3.78 14.85
N LEU A 82 -0.71 -4.47 13.72
CA LEU A 82 0.26 -5.55 13.58
C LEU A 82 1.70 -5.04 13.79
N LYS A 83 2.62 -5.95 14.12
CA LYS A 83 4.04 -5.60 14.18
C LYS A 83 4.54 -5.20 12.79
N GLU A 84 5.63 -4.44 12.75
CA GLU A 84 6.15 -3.89 11.50
C GLU A 84 6.43 -4.96 10.44
N ASN A 85 7.10 -6.06 10.81
CA ASN A 85 7.38 -7.15 9.88
C ASN A 85 6.11 -7.84 9.35
N GLU A 86 5.07 -7.94 10.17
CA GLU A 86 3.79 -8.52 9.76
C GLU A 86 3.07 -7.59 8.77
N LEU A 87 3.09 -6.26 9.01
CA LEU A 87 2.60 -5.27 8.05
C LEU A 87 3.36 -5.34 6.73
N PHE A 88 4.68 -5.44 6.78
CA PHE A 88 5.51 -5.55 5.57
C PHE A 88 5.18 -6.83 4.78
N SER A 89 4.92 -7.95 5.45
CA SER A 89 4.46 -9.17 4.78
C SER A 89 3.08 -8.99 4.13
N LYS A 90 2.15 -8.25 4.75
CA LYS A 90 0.86 -7.91 4.13
C LYS A 90 1.03 -7.01 2.91
N PHE A 91 1.93 -6.04 2.99
CA PHE A 91 2.27 -5.17 1.86
C PHE A 91 2.86 -5.97 0.69
N ASP A 92 3.83 -6.86 0.98
CA ASP A 92 4.43 -7.70 -0.06
C ASP A 92 3.39 -8.56 -0.78
N VAL A 93 2.55 -9.26 -0.04
CA VAL A 93 1.52 -10.13 -0.62
C VAL A 93 0.55 -9.32 -1.50
N SER A 94 0.09 -8.15 -1.03
CA SER A 94 -0.81 -7.31 -1.81
C SER A 94 -0.16 -6.73 -3.06
N PHE A 95 1.08 -6.23 -2.98
CA PHE A 95 1.72 -5.57 -4.12
C PHE A 95 2.27 -6.55 -5.16
N LEU A 96 2.64 -7.78 -4.76
CA LEU A 96 3.04 -8.83 -5.70
C LEU A 96 1.85 -9.45 -6.45
N HIS A 97 0.64 -9.35 -5.91
CA HIS A 97 -0.53 -9.94 -6.56
C HIS A 97 -0.87 -9.15 -7.83
N ARG A 98 -0.83 -9.83 -8.98
CA ARG A 98 -1.10 -9.24 -10.31
C ARG A 98 -2.57 -9.24 -10.70
N GLU A 99 -3.41 -9.92 -9.93
CA GLU A 99 -4.83 -10.05 -10.20
C GLU A 99 -5.58 -9.05 -9.32
N PHE A 100 -6.38 -8.18 -9.94
CA PHE A 100 -7.21 -7.22 -9.23
C PHE A 100 -8.46 -7.94 -8.69
N GLY A 101 -8.34 -8.66 -7.57
CA GLY A 101 -9.46 -9.40 -6.98
C GLY A 101 -9.15 -10.05 -5.64
N LEU A 102 -10.19 -10.25 -4.82
CA LEU A 102 -10.09 -11.06 -3.60
C LEU A 102 -9.99 -12.53 -4.01
N ALA A 103 -8.93 -13.20 -3.57
CA ALA A 103 -8.95 -14.66 -3.43
C ALA A 103 -9.84 -15.06 -2.24
#